data_AF-A0A972EPN0-F1
#
_entry.id   AF-A0A972EPN0-F1
#
_cell.length_a   1.000
_cell.length_b   1.000
_cell.length_c   1.000
_cell.angle_alpha   90.00
_cell.angle_beta   90.00
_cell.angle_gamma   90.00
#
_symmetry.space_group_name_H-M   'P 1'
#
loop_
_entity.id
_entity.type
_entity.pdbx_description
1 polymer ?
#
loop_
_entity_poly.entity_id
_entity_poly.type
_entity_poly.pdbx_seq_one_letter_code
_entity_poly.pdbx_strand_id
1 'polypeptide(L)'
;MKTIKLLRKVHKPLGIVFAVVALVHGVMVLGAFRLHTGWLLYIGLILTAVSGGAFYRLKKRPLFQLHRWLAAVVVLLFALHFFLPWAI
;
A
#
# COMPACT_ATOMS: atom_id res chain seq x y z
N MET A 1 24.28 -9.53 -4.76
CA MET A 1 24.00 -8.08 -5.00
C MET A 1 23.04 -7.79 -6.17
N LYS A 2 23.06 -8.54 -7.29
CA LYS A 2 22.18 -8.28 -8.45
C LYS A 2 20.67 -8.31 -8.10
N THR A 3 20.25 -9.24 -7.25
CA THR A 3 18.84 -9.42 -6.83
C THR A 3 18.27 -8.20 -6.10
N ILE A 4 18.99 -7.63 -5.13
CA ILE A 4 18.52 -6.43 -4.38
C ILE A 4 18.38 -5.22 -5.32
N LYS A 5 19.30 -5.07 -6.29
CA LYS A 5 19.21 -4.01 -7.30
C LYS A 5 17.97 -4.18 -8.18
N LEU A 6 17.68 -5.42 -8.60
CA LEU A 6 16.47 -5.74 -9.37
C LEU A 6 15.20 -5.47 -8.55
N LEU A 7 15.11 -6.00 -7.33
CA LEU A 7 13.96 -5.80 -6.43
C LEU A 7 13.68 -4.32 -6.20
N ARG A 8 14.70 -3.49 -5.97
CA ARG A 8 14.53 -2.04 -5.81
C ARG A 8 14.01 -1.37 -7.09
N LYS A 9 14.43 -1.85 -8.26
CA LYS A 9 13.98 -1.31 -9.56
C LYS A 9 12.51 -1.61 -9.81
N VAL A 10 12.02 -2.79 -9.41
CA VAL A 10 10.63 -3.20 -9.65
C VAL A 10 9.68 -2.82 -8.51
N HIS A 11 10.15 -2.73 -7.26
CA HIS A 11 9.31 -2.44 -6.09
C HIS A 11 8.53 -1.11 -6.23
N LYS A 12 9.17 -0.07 -6.75
CA LYS A 12 8.52 1.22 -6.96
C LYS A 12 7.43 1.19 -8.05
N PRO A 13 7.71 0.72 -9.29
CA PRO A 13 6.66 0.49 -10.28
C PRO A 13 5.52 -0.36 -9.75
N LEU A 14 5.82 -1.45 -9.04
CA LEU A 14 4.79 -2.31 -8.45
C LEU A 14 3.93 -1.57 -7.42
N GLY A 15 4.51 -0.69 -6.60
CA GLY A 15 3.74 0.16 -5.68
C GLY A 15 2.75 1.09 -6.40
N ILE A 16 3.14 1.64 -7.56
CA ILE A 16 2.24 2.46 -8.39
C ILE A 16 1.13 1.60 -8.99
N VAL A 17 1.48 0.43 -9.53
CA VAL A 17 0.50 -0.52 -10.08
C VAL A 17 -0.50 -0.93 -9.00
N PHE A 18 -0.05 -1.22 -7.78
CA PHE A 18 -0.95 -1.53 -6.67
C PHE A 18 -1.91 -0.39 -6.34
N ALA A 19 -1.45 0.86 -6.34
CA ALA A 19 -2.33 2.01 -6.10
C ALA A 19 -3.42 2.12 -7.19
N VAL A 20 -3.05 1.95 -8.46
CA VAL A 20 -4.03 1.98 -9.57
C VAL A 20 -5.01 0.82 -9.48
N VAL A 21 -4.52 -0.40 -9.27
CA VAL A 21 -5.36 -1.61 -9.16
C VAL A 21 -6.32 -1.49 -7.98
N ALA A 22 -5.84 -1.04 -6.82
CA ALA A 22 -6.69 -0.88 -5.63
C ALA A 22 -7.78 0.18 -5.83
N LEU A 23 -7.48 1.29 -6.53
CA LEU A 23 -8.47 2.31 -6.87
C LEU A 23 -9.54 1.77 -7.83
N VAL A 24 -9.12 1.13 -8.92
CA VAL A 24 -10.03 0.55 -9.93
C VAL A 24 -10.90 -0.54 -9.27
N HIS A 25 -10.29 -1.41 -8.48
CA HIS A 25 -11.00 -2.44 -7.71
C HIS A 25 -12.06 -1.84 -6.77
N GLY A 26 -11.70 -0.80 -6.01
CA GLY A 26 -12.64 -0.14 -5.10
C GLY A 26 -13.85 0.47 -5.82
N VAL A 27 -13.65 1.10 -6.98
CA VAL A 27 -14.75 1.65 -7.80
C VAL A 27 -15.69 0.55 -8.31
N MET A 28 -15.14 -0.57 -8.78
CA MET A 28 -15.95 -1.68 -9.30
C MET A 28 -16.78 -2.38 -8.22
N VAL A 29 -16.24 -2.51 -7.00
CA VAL A 29 -16.90 -3.26 -5.93
C VAL A 29 -17.97 -2.44 -5.22
N LEU A 30 -17.74 -1.14 -5.01
CA LEU A 30 -18.56 -0.39 -4.06
C LEU A 30 -19.78 0.29 -4.70
N GLY A 31 -19.71 0.74 -5.94
CA GLY A 31 -20.80 1.45 -6.65
C GLY A 31 -21.27 2.78 -5.99
N ALA A 32 -20.96 3.01 -4.72
CA ALA A 32 -21.25 4.14 -3.86
C ALA A 32 -20.23 4.18 -2.69
N PHE A 33 -20.02 5.33 -2.05
CA PHE A 33 -19.07 5.42 -0.94
C PHE A 33 -19.65 4.74 0.32
N ARG A 34 -19.07 3.60 0.70
CA ARG A 34 -19.36 2.89 1.97
C ARG A 34 -18.05 2.69 2.71
N LEU A 35 -18.08 2.77 4.03
CA LEU A 35 -16.96 2.29 4.85
C LEU A 35 -16.77 0.81 4.46
N HIS A 36 -15.56 0.46 4.02
CA HIS A 36 -15.21 -0.89 3.55
C HIS A 36 -13.76 -1.18 3.98
N THR A 37 -13.40 -2.40 4.40
CA THR A 37 -11.99 -2.78 4.64
C THR A 37 -11.08 -2.47 3.46
N GLY A 38 -11.64 -2.47 2.25
CA GLY A 38 -10.96 -2.05 1.03
C GLY A 38 -10.48 -0.59 1.05
N TRP A 39 -11.27 0.34 1.62
CA TRP A 39 -10.84 1.74 1.78
C TRP A 39 -9.73 1.89 2.82
N LEU A 40 -9.83 1.17 3.95
CA LEU A 40 -8.76 1.16 4.95
C LEU A 40 -7.46 0.64 4.36
N LEU A 41 -7.52 -0.45 3.59
CA LEU A 41 -6.38 -1.00 2.86
C LEU A 41 -5.83 0.01 1.84
N TYR A 42 -6.70 0.67 1.06
CA TYR A 42 -6.30 1.65 0.07
C TYR A 42 -5.57 2.85 0.69
N ILE A 43 -6.12 3.43 1.77
CA ILE A 43 -5.48 4.53 2.51
C ILE A 43 -4.13 4.07 3.05
N GLY A 44 -4.05 2.86 3.63
CA GLY A 44 -2.79 2.27 4.09
C GLY A 44 -1.74 2.14 2.98
N LEU A 45 -2.14 1.68 1.79
CA LEU A 45 -1.27 1.60 0.62
C LEU A 45 -0.75 2.98 0.20
N ILE A 46 -1.61 4.00 0.17
CA ILE A 46 -1.21 5.38 -0.17
C ILE A 46 -0.22 5.94 0.86
N LEU A 47 -0.50 5.79 2.16
CA LEU A 47 0.43 6.24 3.22
C LEU A 47 1.78 5.51 3.13
N THR A 48 1.77 4.21 2.83
CA THR A 48 2.99 3.41 2.63
C THR A 48 3.78 3.91 1.41
N ALA A 49 3.11 4.18 0.29
CA ALA A 49 3.75 4.71 -0.92
C ALA A 49 4.32 6.12 -0.70
N VAL A 50 3.57 7.01 -0.05
CA VAL A 50 3.99 8.38 0.26
C VAL A 50 5.20 8.39 1.19
N SER A 51 5.19 7.60 2.27
CA SER A 51 6.34 7.50 3.19
C SER A 51 7.58 6.91 2.50
N GLY A 52 7.41 5.90 1.63
CA GLY A 52 8.50 5.35 0.81
C GLY A 52 9.06 6.35 -0.20
N GLY A 53 8.19 7.13 -0.85
CA GLY A 53 8.56 8.23 -1.74
C GLY A 53 9.28 9.37 -1.02
N ALA A 54 8.78 9.76 0.15
CA ALA A 54 9.40 10.76 1.02
C ALA A 54 10.79 10.29 1.48
N PHE A 55 10.94 9.04 1.91
CA PHE A 55 12.24 8.46 2.22
C PHE A 55 13.15 8.44 1.00
N TYR A 56 12.64 8.13 -0.19
CA TYR A 56 13.44 8.14 -1.40
C TYR A 56 14.03 9.52 -1.71
N ARG A 57 13.29 10.62 -1.46
CA ARG A 57 13.80 11.99 -1.67
C ARG A 57 14.67 12.48 -0.50
N LEU A 58 14.18 12.34 0.74
CA LEU A 58 14.75 12.98 1.92
C LEU A 58 15.79 12.12 2.66
N LYS A 59 15.82 10.80 2.42
CA LYS A 59 16.76 9.83 3.03
C LYS A 59 16.76 9.80 4.57
N LYS A 60 15.77 10.37 5.25
CA LYS A 60 15.69 10.40 6.72
C LYS A 60 15.30 9.04 7.29
N ARG A 61 16.05 8.54 8.28
CA ARG A 61 15.82 7.23 8.93
C ARG A 61 14.40 7.06 9.50
N PRO A 62 13.75 8.07 10.14
CA PRO A 62 12.38 7.93 10.61
C PRO A 62 11.37 7.63 9.50
N LEU A 63 11.55 8.18 8.28
CA LEU A 63 10.66 7.92 7.15
C LEU A 63 10.75 6.47 6.66
N PHE A 64 11.95 5.88 6.72
CA PHE A 64 12.11 4.46 6.42
C PHE A 64 11.45 3.56 7.47
N GLN A 65 11.58 3.90 8.75
CA GLN A 65 10.89 3.16 9.82
C GLN A 65 9.38 3.26 9.67
N LEU A 66 8.85 4.46 9.41
CA LEU A 66 7.43 4.68 9.13
C LEU A 66 6.96 3.83 7.94
N HIS A 67 7.67 3.87 6.81
CA HIS A 67 7.35 3.06 5.63
C HIS A 67 7.30 1.56 5.97
N ARG A 68 8.27 1.06 6.74
CA ARG A 68 8.32 -0.34 7.16
C ARG A 68 7.15 -0.72 8.08
N TRP A 69 6.81 0.13 9.05
CA TRP A 69 5.66 -0.12 9.94
C TRP A 69 4.34 -0.08 9.19
N LEU A 70 4.15 0.91 8.31
CA LEU A 70 2.98 1.01 7.46
C LEU A 70 2.85 -0.19 6.51
N ALA A 71 3.96 -0.67 5.94
CA ALA A 71 3.94 -1.87 5.11
C ALA A 71 3.48 -3.11 5.89
N ALA A 72 3.90 -3.26 7.15
CA ALA A 72 3.43 -4.35 8.00
C ALA A 72 1.92 -4.23 8.29
N VAL A 73 1.44 -3.02 8.61
CA VAL A 73 0.01 -2.75 8.81
C VAL A 73 -0.80 -3.05 7.53
N VAL A 74 -0.30 -2.64 6.36
CA VAL A 74 -0.94 -2.93 5.07
C VAL A 74 -1.06 -4.42 4.82
N VAL A 75 -0.06 -5.23 5.19
CA VAL A 75 -0.16 -6.69 5.07
C VAL A 75 -1.28 -7.25 5.97
N LEU A 76 -1.43 -6.74 7.19
CA LEU A 76 -2.52 -7.14 8.08
C LEU A 76 -3.89 -6.70 7.54
N LEU A 77 -4.00 -5.47 7.02
CA LEU A 77 -5.22 -4.96 6.39
C LEU A 77 -5.57 -5.74 5.12
N PHE A 78 -4.56 -6.15 4.35
CA PHE A 78 -4.77 -7.01 3.19
C PHE A 78 -5.31 -8.38 3.61
N ALA A 79 -4.73 -9.00 4.64
CA ALA A 79 -5.25 -10.25 5.17
C ALA A 79 -6.71 -10.10 5.64
N LEU A 80 -7.01 -9.03 6.39
CA LEU A 80 -8.37 -8.71 6.82
C LEU A 80 -9.33 -8.57 5.64
N HIS A 81 -8.97 -7.76 4.63
CA HIS A 81 -9.81 -7.55 3.45
C HIS A 81 -9.95 -8.81 2.59
N PHE A 82 -8.93 -9.65 2.52
CA PHE A 82 -8.95 -10.88 1.73
C PHE A 82 -9.81 -11.97 2.36
N PHE A 83 -9.70 -12.18 3.68
CA PHE A 83 -10.46 -13.22 4.39
C PHE A 83 -11.84 -12.75 4.85
N LEU A 84 -12.00 -11.47 5.17
CA LEU A 84 -13.22 -10.86 5.68
C LEU A 84 -13.51 -9.57 4.90
N PRO A 85 -13.76 -9.64 3.58
CA PRO A 85 -13.99 -8.44 2.76
C PRO A 85 -15.18 -7.62 3.25
N TRP A 86 -16.22 -8.26 3.80
CA TRP A 86 -17.41 -7.62 4.36
C TRP A 86 -17.22 -7.02 5.76
N ALA A 87 -16.04 -7.19 6.39
CA ALA A 87 -15.75 -6.49 7.63
C ALA A 87 -15.63 -5.00 7.33
N ILE A 88 -16.33 -4.19 8.13
CA ILE A 88 -16.58 -2.75 7.99
C ILE A 88 -16.70 -2.33 6.53
#